data_AF-A0A7V1D5Y7-F1
#
_entry.id   AF-A0A7V1D5Y7-F1
#
_cell.length_a   1.000
_cell.length_b   1.000
_cell.length_c   1.000
_cell.angle_alpha   90.00
_cell.angle_beta   90.00
_cell.angle_gamma   90.00
#
_symmetry.space_group_name_H-M   'P 1'
#
loop_
_entity.id
_entity.type
_entity.pdbx_description
1 polymer ?
#
loop_
_entity_poly.entity_id
_entity_poly.type
_entity_poly.pdbx_seq_one_letter_code
_entity_poly.pdbx_strand_id
1 'polypeptide(L)'
;QLNANILQIENEYYSTVRPKPLLNGNEKPIRALKRDGVRYVELRSLDVNGFDPQGINEAQLCFLETMMLYCLLRPSPPISNIERREIDYNELETAHRGREPGLNLMRCGSATSLQGWALEVCDAMALYGELLDGDDASRPYSGAVAQQREAVLNPELTPSARMLAEMRENQESFFSFAQRKSKLHQGYFAEQTISTEREVMLQQEANRSIQRQRQTEAADDVDFDHYLQAYFAQ
;
A
#
# COMPACT_ATOMS: atom_id res chain seq x y z
N GLN A 1 -14.52 -19.77 -12.99
CA GLN A 1 -14.88 -18.34 -13.04
C GLN A 1 -16.26 -18.20 -12.42
N LEU A 2 -16.55 -17.10 -11.72
CA LEU A 2 -17.86 -16.85 -11.10
C LEU A 2 -18.90 -16.37 -12.13
N ASN A 3 -18.45 -15.65 -13.17
CA ASN A 3 -19.26 -15.21 -14.32
C ASN A 3 -18.32 -14.85 -15.50
N ALA A 4 -18.89 -14.40 -16.63
CA ALA A 4 -18.17 -14.04 -17.85
C ALA A 4 -18.07 -12.51 -18.09
N ASN A 5 -18.26 -11.70 -17.04
CA ASN A 5 -18.16 -10.24 -17.14
C ASN A 5 -16.69 -9.78 -17.14
N ILE A 6 -16.47 -8.49 -17.45
CA ILE A 6 -15.13 -7.85 -17.37
C ILE A 6 -14.55 -7.98 -15.95
N LEU A 7 -15.38 -7.82 -14.92
CA LEU A 7 -15.04 -8.04 -13.52
C LEU A 7 -16.02 -9.07 -12.95
N GLN A 8 -15.52 -10.14 -12.35
CA GLN A 8 -16.33 -11.17 -11.73
C GLN A 8 -16.95 -10.69 -10.42
N ILE A 9 -16.15 -9.97 -9.64
CA ILE A 9 -16.55 -9.27 -8.41
C ILE A 9 -15.83 -7.94 -8.34
N GLU A 10 -16.30 -7.03 -7.51
CA GLU A 10 -15.73 -5.69 -7.35
C GLU A 10 -14.23 -5.77 -7.03
N ASN A 11 -13.83 -6.75 -6.20
CA ASN A 11 -12.43 -6.90 -5.76
C ASN A 11 -11.42 -7.11 -6.89
N GLU A 12 -11.86 -7.54 -8.09
CA GLU A 12 -11.02 -7.71 -9.27
C GLU A 12 -10.61 -6.38 -9.93
N TYR A 13 -11.28 -5.28 -9.56
CA TYR A 13 -10.86 -3.94 -10.01
C TYR A 13 -9.51 -3.56 -9.39
N TYR A 14 -8.46 -3.57 -10.21
CA TYR A 14 -7.12 -3.11 -9.86
C TYR A 14 -7.08 -1.58 -9.82
N SER A 15 -6.73 -1.04 -8.65
CA SER A 15 -6.50 0.39 -8.42
C SER A 15 -5.39 0.60 -7.39
N THR A 16 -4.74 1.76 -7.44
CA THR A 16 -3.68 2.19 -6.53
C THR A 16 -4.18 2.53 -5.12
N VAL A 17 -5.40 3.05 -5.05
CA VAL A 17 -6.12 3.35 -3.82
C VAL A 17 -7.57 2.90 -3.94
N ARG A 18 -8.15 2.46 -2.83
CA ARG A 18 -9.53 1.98 -2.80
C ARG A 18 -10.33 2.56 -1.63
N PRO A 19 -11.53 3.12 -1.85
CA PRO A 19 -12.43 3.44 -0.76
C PRO A 19 -13.03 2.16 -0.19
N LYS A 20 -13.07 2.05 1.14
CA LYS A 20 -13.55 0.85 1.84
C LYS A 20 -14.67 1.19 2.83
N PRO A 21 -15.81 0.49 2.76
CA PRO A 21 -16.85 0.55 3.78
C PRO A 21 -16.56 -0.51 4.87
N LEU A 22 -17.40 -0.55 5.91
CA LEU A 22 -17.52 -1.72 6.77
C LEU A 22 -18.54 -2.68 6.13
N LEU A 23 -18.16 -3.96 5.99
CA LEU A 23 -19.04 -4.98 5.43
C LEU A 23 -19.84 -5.68 6.54
N ASN A 24 -21.09 -5.99 6.25
CA ASN A 24 -21.88 -6.90 7.07
C ASN A 24 -21.96 -8.27 6.39
N GLY A 25 -21.24 -9.26 6.92
CA GLY A 25 -21.16 -10.60 6.32
C GLY A 25 -20.67 -10.55 4.87
N ASN A 26 -21.39 -11.22 3.96
CA ASN A 26 -21.05 -11.34 2.55
C ASN A 26 -21.71 -10.26 1.66
N GLU A 27 -21.94 -9.07 2.24
CA GLU A 27 -22.44 -7.92 1.49
C GLU A 27 -21.44 -7.47 0.41
N LYS A 28 -21.94 -7.19 -0.79
CA LYS A 28 -21.13 -6.58 -1.86
C LYS A 28 -20.55 -5.23 -1.43
N PRO A 29 -19.23 -4.98 -1.61
CA PRO A 29 -18.61 -3.73 -1.21
C PRO A 29 -19.27 -2.47 -1.79
N ILE A 30 -19.78 -2.52 -3.03
CA ILE A 30 -20.44 -1.37 -3.64
C ILE A 30 -21.77 -1.01 -2.96
N ARG A 31 -22.49 -2.01 -2.43
CA ARG A 31 -23.72 -1.80 -1.66
C ARG A 31 -23.42 -1.14 -0.32
N ALA A 32 -22.42 -1.65 0.39
CA ALA A 32 -21.98 -1.08 1.66
C ALA A 32 -21.46 0.36 1.47
N LEU A 33 -20.70 0.64 0.39
CA LEU A 33 -20.29 2.01 0.05
C LEU A 33 -21.48 2.94 -0.22
N LYS A 34 -22.50 2.45 -0.95
CA LYS A 34 -23.70 3.24 -1.23
C LYS A 34 -24.51 3.53 0.04
N ARG A 35 -24.56 2.58 0.98
CA ARG A 35 -25.30 2.70 2.24
C ARG A 35 -24.57 3.57 3.27
N ASP A 36 -23.31 3.25 3.55
CA ASP A 36 -22.58 3.78 4.70
C ASP A 36 -21.47 4.79 4.31
N GLY A 37 -21.25 5.00 3.01
CA GLY A 37 -20.15 5.81 2.50
C GLY A 37 -18.79 5.16 2.71
N VAL A 38 -17.75 5.99 2.62
CA VAL A 38 -16.36 5.57 2.81
C VAL A 38 -16.02 5.61 4.30
N ARG A 39 -15.46 4.51 4.82
CA ARG A 39 -15.01 4.43 6.23
C ARG A 39 -13.51 4.57 6.38
N TYR A 40 -12.75 4.00 5.45
CA TYR A 40 -11.31 4.18 5.35
C TYR A 40 -10.87 4.03 3.89
N VAL A 41 -9.60 4.34 3.61
CA VAL A 41 -8.98 4.12 2.31
C VAL A 41 -7.88 3.06 2.44
N GLU A 42 -7.77 2.22 1.43
CA GLU A 42 -6.75 1.18 1.32
C GLU A 42 -5.75 1.61 0.24
N LEU A 43 -4.50 1.89 0.63
CA LEU A 43 -3.40 2.13 -0.30
C LEU A 43 -2.81 0.79 -0.74
N ARG A 44 -2.61 0.63 -2.05
CA ARG A 44 -2.27 -0.66 -2.68
C ARG A 44 -1.02 -0.63 -3.56
N SER A 45 -0.39 0.53 -3.73
CA SER A 45 0.78 0.72 -4.59
C SER A 45 2.13 0.51 -3.89
N LEU A 46 2.13 0.01 -2.64
CA LEU A 46 3.36 -0.22 -1.89
C LEU A 46 3.92 -1.61 -2.20
N ASP A 47 5.14 -1.63 -2.73
CA ASP A 47 5.93 -2.86 -2.81
C ASP A 47 6.39 -3.31 -1.43
N VAL A 48 6.60 -4.62 -1.28
CA VAL A 48 7.23 -5.19 -0.07
C VAL A 48 8.67 -4.68 0.03
N ASN A 49 8.99 -4.04 1.16
CA ASN A 49 10.34 -3.57 1.44
C ASN A 49 11.27 -4.75 1.76
N GLY A 50 12.04 -5.19 0.77
CA GLY A 50 13.00 -6.29 0.94
C GLY A 50 14.15 -6.02 1.93
N PHE A 51 14.31 -4.80 2.41
CA PHE A 51 15.32 -4.43 3.41
C PHE A 51 14.80 -4.47 4.85
N ASP A 52 13.50 -4.65 5.05
CA ASP A 52 12.89 -4.72 6.38
C ASP A 52 12.25 -6.11 6.61
N PRO A 53 12.45 -6.75 7.78
CA PRO A 53 11.86 -8.06 8.06
C PRO A 53 10.34 -8.06 8.05
N GLN A 54 9.68 -6.95 8.37
CA GLN A 54 8.22 -6.81 8.33
C GLN A 54 7.69 -6.44 6.94
N GLY A 55 8.58 -6.21 5.96
CA GLY A 55 8.21 -5.78 4.62
C GLY A 55 7.76 -4.32 4.53
N ILE A 56 7.78 -3.58 5.65
CA ILE A 56 7.51 -2.15 5.78
C ILE A 56 8.14 -1.66 7.08
N ASN A 57 8.53 -0.39 7.14
CA ASN A 57 9.10 0.21 8.36
C ASN A 57 8.36 1.48 8.81
N GLU A 58 8.69 1.93 10.01
CA GLU A 58 8.09 3.11 10.65
C GLU A 58 8.22 4.37 9.79
N ALA A 59 9.40 4.65 9.22
CA ALA A 59 9.59 5.82 8.36
C ALA A 59 8.67 5.80 7.12
N GLN A 60 8.44 4.64 6.52
CA GLN A 60 7.46 4.50 5.43
C GLN A 60 6.04 4.79 5.92
N LEU A 61 5.65 4.29 7.09
CA LEU A 61 4.32 4.55 7.68
C LEU A 61 4.12 6.03 8.00
N CYS A 62 5.09 6.68 8.64
CA CYS A 62 5.05 8.11 8.96
C CYS A 62 4.95 8.97 7.69
N PHE A 63 5.72 8.64 6.64
CA PHE A 63 5.61 9.33 5.36
C PHE A 63 4.22 9.19 4.74
N LEU A 64 3.67 7.97 4.72
CA LEU A 64 2.35 7.70 4.17
C LEU A 64 1.25 8.41 4.94
N GLU A 65 1.29 8.42 6.26
CA GLU A 65 0.34 9.14 7.10
C GLU A 65 0.40 10.65 6.83
N THR A 66 1.61 11.22 6.73
CA THR A 66 1.80 12.62 6.37
C THR A 66 1.24 12.93 4.98
N MET A 67 1.51 12.07 4.00
CA MET A 67 0.98 12.19 2.63
C MET A 67 -0.54 12.11 2.61
N MET A 68 -1.13 11.20 3.38
CA MET A 68 -2.58 11.05 3.47
C MET A 68 -3.26 12.28 4.08
N LEU A 69 -2.65 12.87 5.11
CA LEU A 69 -3.15 14.13 5.71
C LEU A 69 -3.02 15.30 4.73
N TYR A 70 -1.90 15.39 4.01
CA TYR A 70 -1.71 16.37 2.94
C TYR A 70 -2.78 16.23 1.84
N CYS A 71 -3.05 15.01 1.38
CA CYS A 71 -4.11 14.74 0.39
C CYS A 71 -5.51 15.06 0.92
N LEU A 72 -5.77 14.84 2.22
CA LEU A 72 -7.07 15.14 2.85
C LEU A 72 -7.37 16.65 2.87
N LEU A 73 -6.36 17.47 3.13
CA LEU A 73 -6.53 18.91 3.36
C LEU A 73 -6.32 19.76 2.09
N ARG A 74 -5.66 19.22 1.07
CA ARG A 74 -5.45 19.93 -0.19
C ARG A 74 -6.75 19.98 -1.02
N PRO A 75 -7.06 21.11 -1.68
CA PRO A 75 -8.15 21.16 -2.65
C PRO A 75 -7.97 20.09 -3.73
N SER A 76 -9.00 19.25 -3.91
CA SER A 76 -9.03 18.17 -4.88
C SER A 76 -10.28 18.32 -5.76
N PRO A 77 -10.23 19.12 -6.84
CA PRO A 77 -11.33 19.20 -7.79
C PRO A 77 -11.61 17.83 -8.43
N PRO A 78 -12.82 17.60 -8.99
CA PRO A 78 -13.12 16.36 -9.70
C PRO A 78 -12.13 16.11 -10.83
N ILE A 79 -11.61 14.89 -10.89
CA ILE A 79 -10.63 14.46 -11.88
C ILE A 79 -11.24 14.54 -13.29
N SER A 80 -10.60 15.30 -14.18
CA SER A 80 -11.01 15.38 -15.59
C SER A 80 -10.52 14.16 -16.40
N ASN A 81 -11.08 13.96 -17.60
CA ASN A 81 -10.60 12.89 -18.51
C ASN A 81 -9.14 13.07 -18.94
N ILE A 82 -8.67 14.31 -19.06
CA ILE A 82 -7.28 14.62 -19.40
C ILE A 82 -6.39 14.27 -18.20
N GLU A 83 -6.75 14.79 -17.02
CA GLU A 83 -6.03 14.52 -15.78
C GLU A 83 -5.96 13.03 -15.46
N ARG A 84 -7.03 12.25 -15.71
CA ARG A 84 -7.00 10.79 -15.55
C ARG A 84 -5.91 10.14 -16.39
N ARG A 85 -5.77 10.54 -17.66
CA ARG A 85 -4.71 10.02 -18.54
C ARG A 85 -3.33 10.45 -18.08
N GLU A 86 -3.20 11.67 -17.57
CA GLU A 86 -1.93 12.16 -17.01
C GLU A 86 -1.55 11.39 -15.74
N ILE A 87 -2.50 11.11 -14.84
CA ILE A 87 -2.28 10.27 -13.66
C ILE A 87 -1.78 8.88 -14.07
N ASP A 88 -2.52 8.20 -14.96
CA ASP A 88 -2.17 6.85 -15.43
C ASP A 88 -0.78 6.85 -16.13
N TYR A 89 -0.48 7.89 -16.93
CA TYR A 89 0.83 8.05 -17.59
C TYR A 89 1.96 8.28 -16.59
N ASN A 90 1.77 9.19 -15.63
CA ASN A 90 2.80 9.56 -14.67
C ASN A 90 3.15 8.41 -13.73
N GLU A 91 2.14 7.64 -13.31
CA GLU A 91 2.34 6.44 -12.51
C GLU A 91 3.20 5.43 -13.26
N LEU A 92 2.86 5.14 -14.51
CA LEU A 92 3.57 4.17 -15.34
C LEU A 92 5.00 4.61 -15.67
N GLU A 93 5.20 5.86 -16.08
CA GLU A 93 6.54 6.40 -16.36
C GLU A 93 7.41 6.41 -15.11
N THR A 94 6.86 6.77 -13.95
CA THR A 94 7.61 6.75 -12.68
C THR A 94 7.97 5.31 -12.29
N ALA A 95 7.07 4.35 -12.47
CA ALA A 95 7.33 2.94 -12.17
C ALA A 95 8.46 2.35 -13.04
N HIS A 96 8.50 2.68 -14.33
CA HIS A 96 9.50 2.13 -15.25
C HIS A 96 10.80 2.93 -15.30
N ARG A 97 10.71 4.26 -15.19
CA ARG A 97 11.80 5.20 -15.49
C ARG A 97 12.04 6.23 -14.39
N GLY A 98 11.41 6.11 -13.21
CA GLY A 98 11.44 7.13 -12.16
C GLY A 98 12.82 7.49 -11.60
N ARG A 99 13.86 6.70 -11.89
CA ARG A 99 15.27 7.01 -11.54
C ARG A 99 16.06 7.65 -12.68
N GLU A 100 15.46 7.84 -13.86
CA GLU A 100 16.11 8.48 -15.01
C GLU A 100 16.28 9.99 -14.76
N PRO A 101 17.52 10.51 -14.79
CA PRO A 101 17.77 11.94 -14.60
C PRO A 101 17.04 12.79 -15.65
N GLY A 102 16.30 13.80 -15.20
CA GLY A 102 15.59 14.72 -16.08
C GLY A 102 14.25 14.18 -16.64
N LEU A 103 13.73 13.07 -16.11
CA LEU A 103 12.41 12.56 -16.49
C LEU A 103 11.33 13.64 -16.31
N ASN A 104 10.52 13.84 -17.35
CA ASN A 104 9.35 14.70 -17.32
C ASN A 104 8.07 13.87 -17.20
N LEU A 105 7.12 14.40 -16.44
CA LEU A 105 5.75 13.96 -16.24
C LEU A 105 4.80 14.95 -16.92
N MET A 106 3.49 14.65 -16.90
CA MET A 106 2.43 15.53 -17.42
C MET A 106 1.59 16.10 -16.27
N ARG A 107 1.35 17.41 -16.29
CA ARG A 107 0.50 18.09 -15.31
C ARG A 107 -0.26 19.22 -15.99
N CYS A 108 -1.59 19.14 -15.99
CA CYS A 108 -2.47 20.17 -16.57
C CYS A 108 -2.15 20.46 -18.05
N GLY A 109 -1.89 19.42 -18.83
CA GLY A 109 -1.57 19.49 -20.26
C GLY A 109 -0.14 19.89 -20.59
N SER A 110 0.73 20.08 -19.59
CA SER A 110 2.10 20.54 -19.79
C SER A 110 3.12 19.59 -19.16
N ALA A 111 4.31 19.52 -19.76
CA ALA A 111 5.42 18.75 -19.20
C ALA A 111 5.93 19.40 -17.90
N THR A 112 6.26 18.58 -16.90
CA THR A 112 6.84 19.02 -15.63
C THR A 112 7.92 18.05 -15.18
N SER A 113 8.99 18.53 -14.55
CA SER A 113 10.05 17.64 -14.07
C SER A 113 9.54 16.75 -12.93
N LEU A 114 9.82 15.44 -12.97
CA LEU A 114 9.52 14.54 -11.86
C LEU A 114 10.17 15.03 -10.57
N GLN A 115 11.46 15.34 -10.63
CA GLN A 115 12.20 15.83 -9.46
C GLN A 115 11.61 17.14 -8.93
N GLY A 116 11.38 18.11 -9.82
CA GLY A 116 10.82 19.40 -9.42
C GLY A 116 9.44 19.26 -8.77
N TRP A 117 8.57 18.44 -9.34
CA TRP A 117 7.23 18.24 -8.80
C TRP A 117 7.22 17.41 -7.51
N ALA A 118 8.07 16.39 -7.40
CA ALA A 118 8.19 15.62 -6.16
C ALA A 118 8.75 16.46 -5.01
N LEU A 119 9.69 17.38 -5.28
CA LEU A 119 10.17 18.36 -4.30
C LEU A 119 9.08 19.32 -3.87
N GLU A 120 8.27 19.86 -4.81
CA GLU A 120 7.11 20.68 -4.49
C GLU A 120 6.16 19.95 -3.51
N VAL A 121 5.90 18.66 -3.75
CA VAL A 121 5.05 17.84 -2.88
C VAL A 121 5.71 17.61 -1.51
N CYS A 122 6.99 17.26 -1.45
CA CYS A 122 7.72 17.08 -0.18
C CYS A 122 7.77 18.36 0.66
N ASP A 123 8.06 19.49 0.01
CA ASP A 123 8.12 20.80 0.67
C ASP A 123 6.73 21.20 1.20
N ALA A 124 5.66 20.91 0.44
CA ALA A 124 4.29 21.13 0.91
C ALA A 124 3.91 20.22 2.09
N MET A 125 4.43 18.99 2.14
CA MET A 125 4.21 18.04 3.24
C MET A 125 4.99 18.38 4.51
N ALA A 126 6.05 19.19 4.43
CA ALA A 126 6.92 19.48 5.57
C ALA A 126 6.13 19.96 6.81
N LEU A 127 5.25 20.95 6.65
CA LEU A 127 4.42 21.49 7.74
C LEU A 127 3.48 20.45 8.37
N TYR A 128 3.03 19.46 7.60
CA TYR A 128 2.19 18.39 8.12
C TYR A 128 3.00 17.42 8.98
N GLY A 129 4.24 17.14 8.58
CA GLY A 129 5.18 16.37 9.40
C GLY A 129 5.46 17.05 10.73
N GLU A 130 5.71 18.37 10.72
CA GLU A 130 5.93 19.13 11.96
C GLU A 130 4.70 19.12 12.87
N LEU A 131 3.50 19.24 12.29
CA LEU A 131 2.25 19.18 13.04
C LEU A 131 2.03 17.81 13.70
N LEU A 132 2.34 16.72 12.99
CA LEU A 132 2.21 15.35 13.49
C LEU A 132 3.24 15.03 14.56
N ASP A 133 4.45 15.58 14.45
CA ASP A 133 5.50 15.43 15.47
C ASP A 133 5.13 16.11 16.80
N GLY A 134 4.45 17.27 16.75
CA GLY A 134 4.12 18.03 17.96
C GLY A 134 5.37 18.35 18.79
N ASP A 135 5.37 17.91 20.06
CA ASP A 135 6.49 18.07 20.99
C ASP A 135 7.45 16.87 21.02
N ASP A 136 7.28 15.88 20.14
CA ASP A 136 8.16 14.71 20.09
C ASP A 136 9.57 15.11 19.60
N ALA A 137 10.55 14.97 20.50
CA ALA A 137 11.94 15.32 20.22
C ALA A 137 12.58 14.48 19.10
N SER A 138 12.06 13.27 18.82
CA SER A 138 12.58 12.40 17.76
C SER A 138 12.10 12.78 16.35
N ARG A 139 11.02 13.57 16.26
CA ARG A 139 10.45 14.11 15.02
C ARG A 139 10.30 13.08 13.88
N PRO A 140 9.64 11.93 14.13
CA PRO A 140 9.61 10.82 13.17
C PRO A 140 8.94 11.18 11.83
N TYR A 141 7.91 12.04 11.84
CA TYR A 141 7.20 12.45 10.62
C TYR A 141 8.00 13.45 9.79
N SER A 142 8.58 14.48 10.42
CA SER A 142 9.49 15.41 9.72
C SER A 142 10.69 14.65 9.14
N GLY A 143 11.26 13.71 9.90
CA GLY A 143 12.37 12.86 9.48
C GLY A 143 12.01 12.02 8.25
N ALA A 144 10.84 11.40 8.25
CA ALA A 144 10.35 10.59 7.12
C ALA A 144 10.16 11.42 5.84
N VAL A 145 9.58 12.63 5.93
CA VAL A 145 9.45 13.55 4.79
C VAL A 145 10.83 13.97 4.27
N ALA A 146 11.74 14.34 5.17
CA ALA A 146 13.11 14.73 4.80
C ALA A 146 13.85 13.59 4.09
N GLN A 147 13.71 12.35 4.56
CA GLN A 147 14.31 11.18 3.93
C GLN A 147 13.81 10.96 2.50
N GLN A 148 12.49 11.09 2.25
CA GLN A 148 11.96 10.95 0.89
C GLN A 148 12.38 12.13 -0.01
N ARG A 149 12.44 13.34 0.54
CA ARG A 149 12.97 14.51 -0.16
C ARG A 149 14.43 14.31 -0.57
N GLU A 150 15.25 13.71 0.29
CA GLU A 150 16.64 13.36 -0.04
C GLU A 150 16.71 12.32 -1.16
N ALA A 151 15.85 11.30 -1.14
CA ALA A 151 15.78 10.31 -2.22
C ALA A 151 15.32 10.90 -3.57
N VAL A 152 14.53 11.97 -3.56
CA VAL A 152 14.18 12.74 -4.78
C VAL A 152 15.39 13.50 -5.34
N LEU A 153 16.23 14.07 -4.46
CA LEU A 153 17.46 14.75 -4.86
C LEU A 153 18.54 13.76 -5.32
N ASN A 154 18.60 12.59 -4.69
CA ASN A 154 19.56 11.53 -4.97
C ASN A 154 18.83 10.18 -5.19
N PRO A 155 18.46 9.86 -6.45
CA PRO A 155 17.74 8.63 -6.78
C PRO A 155 18.44 7.32 -6.36
N GLU A 156 19.75 7.35 -6.09
CA GLU A 156 20.50 6.18 -5.61
C GLU A 156 20.12 5.77 -4.18
N LEU A 157 19.45 6.65 -3.41
CA LEU A 157 18.93 6.34 -2.07
C LEU A 157 17.62 5.56 -2.11
N THR A 158 16.94 5.51 -3.27
CA THR A 158 15.67 4.77 -3.41
C THR A 158 15.89 3.26 -3.17
N PRO A 159 14.88 2.54 -2.62
CA PRO A 159 15.00 1.09 -2.42
C PRO A 159 15.31 0.32 -3.72
N SER A 160 14.78 0.77 -4.85
CA SER A 160 15.03 0.13 -6.15
C SER A 160 16.47 0.30 -6.62
N ALA A 161 17.09 1.47 -6.42
CA ALA A 161 18.51 1.67 -6.70
C ALA A 161 19.40 0.84 -5.77
N ARG A 162 19.13 0.89 -4.46
CA ARG A 162 19.86 0.13 -3.44
C ARG A 162 19.84 -1.37 -3.71
N MET A 163 18.69 -1.92 -4.12
CA MET A 163 18.55 -3.34 -4.47
C MET A 163 19.43 -3.69 -5.67
N LEU A 164 19.40 -2.89 -6.73
CA LEU A 164 20.22 -3.11 -7.92
C LEU A 164 21.72 -2.96 -7.63
N ALA A 165 22.10 -2.03 -6.76
CA ALA A 165 23.48 -1.85 -6.33
C ALA A 165 23.99 -3.09 -5.55
N GLU A 166 23.23 -3.56 -4.56
CA GLU A 166 23.58 -4.75 -3.77
C GLU A 166 23.66 -6.01 -4.65
N MET A 167 22.73 -6.16 -5.62
CA MET A 167 22.77 -7.25 -6.60
C MET A 167 24.03 -7.21 -7.46
N ARG A 168 24.46 -6.03 -7.92
CA ARG A 168 25.67 -5.85 -8.73
C ARG A 168 26.93 -6.12 -7.93
N GLU A 169 27.01 -5.59 -6.71
CA GLU A 169 28.15 -5.77 -5.81
C GLU A 169 28.40 -7.25 -5.49
N ASN A 170 27.31 -7.99 -5.21
CA ASN A 170 27.39 -9.42 -4.93
C ASN A 170 27.43 -10.30 -6.20
N GLN A 171 27.37 -9.70 -7.40
CA GLN A 171 27.28 -10.40 -8.68
C GLN A 171 26.18 -11.47 -8.72
N GLU A 172 25.02 -11.15 -8.14
CA GLU A 172 23.93 -12.10 -7.95
C GLU A 172 22.69 -11.79 -8.80
N SER A 173 21.93 -12.83 -9.12
CA SER A 173 20.62 -12.67 -9.76
C SER A 173 19.57 -12.16 -8.78
N PHE A 174 18.45 -11.65 -9.29
CA PHE A 174 17.33 -11.25 -8.43
C PHE A 174 16.83 -12.39 -7.53
N PHE A 175 16.75 -13.62 -8.05
CA PHE A 175 16.34 -14.78 -7.26
C PHE A 175 17.28 -15.04 -6.08
N SER A 176 18.59 -14.97 -6.33
CA SER A 176 19.61 -15.15 -5.28
C SER A 176 19.54 -14.06 -4.21
N PHE A 177 19.38 -12.80 -4.63
CA PHE A 177 19.15 -11.67 -3.72
C PHE A 177 17.90 -11.90 -2.85
N ALA A 178 16.76 -12.22 -3.47
CA ALA A 178 15.50 -12.43 -2.78
C ALA A 178 15.57 -13.61 -1.80
N GLN A 179 16.19 -14.73 -2.20
CA GLN A 179 16.40 -15.88 -1.32
C GLN A 179 17.30 -15.52 -0.12
N ARG A 180 18.37 -14.74 -0.35
CA ARG A 180 19.29 -14.30 0.71
C ARG A 180 18.59 -13.38 1.72
N LYS A 181 17.84 -12.38 1.25
CA LYS A 181 17.01 -11.53 2.12
C LYS A 181 15.95 -12.34 2.87
N SER A 182 15.30 -13.30 2.21
CA SER A 182 14.30 -14.17 2.85
C SER A 182 14.89 -15.01 3.98
N LYS A 183 16.09 -15.58 3.79
CA LYS A 183 16.80 -16.33 4.84
C LYS A 183 17.25 -15.43 5.99
N LEU A 184 17.68 -14.20 5.68
CA LEU A 184 18.02 -13.21 6.71
C LEU A 184 16.79 -12.88 7.58
N HIS A 185 15.66 -12.59 6.96
CA HIS A 185 14.42 -12.25 7.66
C HIS A 185 13.84 -13.45 8.41
N GLN A 186 13.95 -14.67 7.86
CA GLN A 186 13.63 -15.89 8.58
C GLN A 186 14.48 -16.03 9.85
N GLY A 187 15.80 -15.83 9.74
CA GLY A 187 16.71 -15.85 10.89
C GLY A 187 16.31 -14.83 11.95
N TYR A 188 16.02 -13.59 11.53
CA TYR A 188 15.54 -12.53 12.42
C TYR A 188 14.34 -12.98 13.25
N PHE A 189 13.30 -13.55 12.63
CA PHE A 189 12.11 -14.02 13.35
C PHE A 189 12.33 -15.29 14.17
N ALA A 190 13.22 -16.20 13.72
CA ALA A 190 13.55 -17.41 14.47
C ALA A 190 14.26 -17.12 15.79
N GLU A 191 14.98 -15.99 15.87
CA GLU A 191 15.66 -15.52 17.08
C GLU A 191 14.75 -14.70 18.01
N GLN A 192 13.57 -14.27 17.55
CA GLN A 192 12.61 -13.56 18.40
C GLN A 192 11.89 -14.52 19.34
N THR A 193 11.77 -14.12 20.60
CA THR A 193 10.88 -14.76 21.57
C THR A 193 9.64 -13.91 21.77
N ILE A 194 8.46 -14.51 21.74
CA ILE A 194 7.21 -13.87 22.17
C ILE A 194 6.89 -14.27 23.61
N SER A 195 6.13 -13.43 24.31
CA SER A 195 5.71 -13.75 25.68
C SER A 195 4.73 -14.92 25.69
N THR A 196 4.70 -15.68 26.78
CA THR A 196 3.75 -16.81 26.94
C THR A 196 2.30 -16.36 26.76
N GLU A 197 1.96 -15.14 27.19
CA GLU A 197 0.61 -14.58 26.98
C GLU A 197 0.28 -14.41 25.49
N ARG A 198 1.25 -13.97 24.68
CA ARG A 198 1.09 -13.85 23.22
C ARG A 198 0.97 -15.22 22.55
N GLU A 199 1.78 -16.21 22.98
CA GLU A 199 1.68 -17.58 22.47
C GLU A 199 0.29 -18.17 22.71
N VAL A 200 -0.21 -18.05 23.95
CA VAL A 200 -1.54 -18.53 24.33
C VAL A 200 -2.62 -17.82 23.53
N MET A 201 -2.51 -16.49 23.35
CA MET A 201 -3.46 -15.70 22.57
C MET A 201 -3.51 -16.15 21.10
N LEU A 202 -2.36 -16.35 20.46
CA LEU A 202 -2.28 -16.82 19.07
C LEU A 202 -2.82 -18.25 18.92
N GLN A 203 -2.50 -19.15 19.85
CA GLN A 203 -3.00 -20.52 19.84
C GLN A 203 -4.52 -20.59 20.02
N GLN A 204 -5.07 -19.74 20.89
CA GLN A 204 -6.51 -19.62 21.08
C GLN A 204 -7.21 -19.10 19.82
N GLU A 205 -6.66 -18.08 19.16
CA GLU A 205 -7.23 -17.56 17.92
C GLU A 205 -7.14 -18.57 16.77
N ALA A 206 -6.08 -19.37 16.68
CA ALA A 206 -5.98 -20.47 15.72
C ALA A 206 -7.07 -21.54 15.96
N ASN A 207 -7.32 -21.92 17.21
CA ASN A 207 -8.39 -22.86 17.54
C ASN A 207 -9.78 -22.27 17.24
N ARG A 208 -9.96 -20.99 17.57
CA ARG A 208 -11.23 -20.27 17.34
C ARG A 208 -11.53 -20.06 15.87
N SER A 209 -10.53 -19.82 15.02
CA SER A 209 -10.74 -19.66 13.57
C SER A 209 -11.23 -20.97 12.94
N ILE A 210 -10.64 -22.10 13.32
CA ILE A 210 -11.07 -23.43 12.86
C ILE A 210 -12.48 -23.75 13.35
N GLN A 211 -12.80 -23.44 14.61
CA GLN A 211 -14.16 -23.63 15.13
C GLN A 211 -15.18 -22.78 14.37
N ARG A 212 -14.86 -21.51 14.11
CA ARG A 212 -15.72 -20.61 13.31
C ARG A 212 -15.93 -21.14 11.90
N GLN A 213 -14.88 -21.63 11.24
CA GLN A 213 -15.00 -22.26 9.92
C GLN A 213 -16.00 -23.42 9.95
N ARG A 214 -15.83 -24.37 10.90
CA ARG A 214 -16.75 -25.53 11.03
C ARG A 214 -18.19 -25.11 11.33
N GLN A 215 -18.37 -24.04 12.11
CA GLN A 215 -19.70 -23.49 12.40
C GLN A 215 -20.34 -22.91 11.15
N THR A 216 -19.58 -22.19 10.31
CA THR A 216 -20.06 -21.69 9.01
C THR A 216 -20.45 -22.86 8.11
N GLU A 217 -19.56 -23.84 7.93
CA GLU A 217 -19.81 -25.03 7.09
C GLU A 217 -21.03 -25.85 7.57
N ALA A 218 -21.26 -25.93 8.88
CA ALA A 218 -22.41 -26.63 9.45
C ALA A 218 -23.71 -25.80 9.42
N ALA A 219 -23.61 -24.48 9.25
CA ALA A 219 -24.74 -23.57 9.19
C ALA A 219 -25.23 -23.31 7.75
N ASP A 220 -24.49 -23.76 6.74
CA ASP A 220 -24.92 -23.69 5.34
C ASP A 220 -26.26 -24.44 5.16
N ASP A 221 -27.27 -23.71 4.69
CA ASP A 221 -28.64 -24.19 4.49
C ASP A 221 -29.04 -24.27 3.02
N VAL A 222 -28.17 -23.79 2.12
CA VAL A 222 -28.32 -23.82 0.67
C VAL A 222 -27.06 -24.41 0.04
N ASP A 223 -27.21 -25.02 -1.14
CA ASP A 223 -26.03 -25.40 -1.91
C ASP A 223 -25.28 -24.16 -2.45
N PHE A 224 -24.06 -24.40 -2.92
CA PHE A 224 -23.17 -23.34 -3.38
C PHE A 224 -23.73 -22.57 -4.59
N ASP A 225 -24.47 -23.24 -5.48
CA ASP A 225 -25.01 -22.61 -6.69
C ASP A 225 -26.13 -21.64 -6.34
N HIS A 226 -27.02 -22.01 -5.42
CA HIS A 226 -28.06 -21.13 -4.90
C HIS A 226 -27.47 -19.96 -4.11
N TYR A 227 -26.45 -20.21 -3.28
CA TYR A 227 -25.72 -19.15 -2.59
C TYR A 227 -25.14 -18.14 -3.60
N LEU A 228 -24.52 -18.61 -4.67
CA LEU A 228 -23.89 -17.75 -5.67
C LEU A 228 -24.93 -16.91 -6.44
N GLN A 229 -26.08 -17.51 -6.79
CA GLN A 229 -27.20 -16.78 -7.38
C GLN A 229 -27.71 -15.67 -6.46
N ALA A 230 -27.91 -15.98 -5.18
CA ALA A 230 -28.34 -15.00 -4.18
C ALA A 230 -27.30 -13.89 -3.99
N TYR A 231 -26.01 -14.23 -3.94
CA TYR A 231 -24.92 -13.27 -3.87
C TYR A 231 -24.94 -12.29 -5.04
N PHE A 232 -25.08 -12.77 -6.29
CA PHE A 232 -25.11 -11.88 -7.45
C PHE A 232 -26.42 -11.10 -7.59
N ALA A 233 -27.52 -11.59 -7.04
CA ALA A 233 -28.80 -10.88 -7.00
C ALA A 233 -28.88 -9.77 -5.93
N GLN A 234 -27.91 -9.70 -5.01
CA GLN A 234 -27.76 -8.59 -4.06
C GLN A 234 -27.71 -7.24 -4.77
#